data_AF-A0A1H4X6K9-F1
#
_entry.id   AF-A0A1H4X6K9-F1
#
_cell.length_a   1.000
_cell.length_b   1.000
_cell.length_c   1.000
_cell.angle_alpha   90.00
_cell.angle_beta   90.00
_cell.angle_gamma   90.00
#
_symmetry.space_group_name_H-M   'P 1'
#
loop_
_entity.id
_entity.type
_entity.pdbx_description
1 polymer ?
#
loop_
_entity_poly.entity_id
_entity_poly.type
_entity_poly.pdbx_seq_one_letter_code
_entity_poly.pdbx_strand_id
1 'polypeptide(L)'
;MKSLLNAISDDAAGDQRSRVIGIYALLGALNIGVWSWAIIQLSDRPALIGTAFLAYVLGLRHAVDADHIAAIDNVVRKLMQEGKRPLAVGLYFALGHSLVVILAAAAIAATAAAIQGEFESFKSIGSVISTSISAIFLLGIAAINLVILRGVWRSFQKARRGEKVLEDELNMLLAGRGLLARLFRPLFRMVTKSWHLFPIGFLFGFGFDTATEISLFAVAAGQASGGMSFSTVMIFPALFTAGMTLVDTTDSVLMVGAYGWAFLNPIRKIWYNLTITSVSVVVAVLIGGIEALGLIADRFGLDTGVWKVIGDLNDDLANFGFIVVGVFVASWVLSFLIYKLRRFEERPV
;
A
#
# COMPACT_ATOMS: atom_id res chain seq x y z
N MET A 1 10.29 11.56 21.83
CA MET A 1 10.13 11.52 20.35
C MET A 1 11.04 10.49 19.68
N LYS A 2 12.38 10.51 19.87
CA LYS A 2 13.29 9.49 19.29
C LYS A 2 12.99 8.04 19.69
N SER A 3 12.60 7.76 20.94
CA SER A 3 12.24 6.39 21.35
C SER A 3 10.93 5.91 20.71
N LEU A 4 9.98 6.81 20.44
CA LEU A 4 8.69 6.48 19.82
C LEU A 4 8.87 6.20 18.32
N LEU A 5 9.65 7.01 17.61
CA LEU A 5 9.99 6.79 16.20
C LEU A 5 10.81 5.51 16.00
N ASN A 6 11.74 5.22 16.92
CA ASN A 6 12.48 3.96 16.90
C ASN A 6 11.54 2.76 17.19
N ALA A 7 10.60 2.88 18.12
CA ALA A 7 9.63 1.81 18.41
C ALA A 7 8.63 1.56 17.25
N ILE A 8 8.30 2.58 16.46
CA ILE A 8 7.43 2.47 15.28
C ILE A 8 8.20 1.82 14.11
N SER A 9 9.45 2.24 13.88
CA SER A 9 10.29 1.80 12.76
C SER A 9 11.05 0.49 12.99
N ASP A 10 11.14 0.02 14.23
CA ASP A 10 11.84 -1.23 14.56
C ASP A 10 10.99 -2.44 14.16
N ASP A 11 11.39 -3.14 13.10
CA ASP A 11 10.69 -4.33 12.61
C ASP A 11 10.94 -5.58 13.49
N ALA A 12 11.63 -5.44 14.63
CA ALA A 12 11.89 -6.53 15.57
C ALA A 12 10.61 -7.13 16.18
N ALA A 13 10.69 -8.42 16.52
CA ALA A 13 9.64 -9.23 17.11
C ALA A 13 9.38 -8.93 18.61
N GLY A 14 9.43 -7.66 19.02
CA GLY A 14 9.08 -7.21 20.37
C GLY A 14 7.57 -7.25 20.65
N ASP A 15 7.15 -6.64 21.76
CA ASP A 15 5.73 -6.57 22.15
C ASP A 15 4.88 -5.82 21.11
N GLN A 16 4.22 -6.59 20.24
CA GLN A 16 3.41 -6.08 19.14
C GLN A 16 2.25 -5.22 19.63
N ARG A 17 1.67 -5.54 20.79
CA ARG A 17 0.48 -4.84 21.28
C ARG A 17 0.79 -3.40 21.64
N SER A 18 1.88 -3.17 22.38
CA SER A 18 2.34 -1.83 22.74
C SER A 18 2.69 -0.99 21.51
N ARG A 19 3.28 -1.60 20.47
CA ARG A 19 3.60 -0.93 19.21
C ARG A 19 2.36 -0.51 18.43
N VAL A 20 1.39 -1.42 18.28
CA VAL A 20 0.10 -1.12 17.64
C VAL A 20 -0.61 0.02 18.36
N ILE A 21 -0.67 -0.02 19.70
CA ILE A 21 -1.25 1.07 20.51
C ILE A 21 -0.51 2.39 20.25
N GLY A 22 0.83 2.38 20.24
CA GLY A 22 1.63 3.57 19.98
C GLY A 22 1.40 4.18 18.60
N ILE A 23 1.29 3.34 17.57
CA ILE A 23 0.99 3.77 16.19
C ILE A 23 -0.41 4.39 16.11
N TYR A 24 -1.43 3.72 16.62
CA TYR A 24 -2.80 4.26 16.59
C TYR A 24 -2.98 5.49 17.48
N ALA A 25 -2.25 5.60 18.59
CA ALA A 25 -2.23 6.83 19.38
C ALA A 25 -1.64 8.00 18.60
N LEU A 26 -0.56 7.79 17.84
CA LEU A 26 0.02 8.79 16.95
C LEU A 26 -0.96 9.18 15.83
N LEU A 27 -1.55 8.20 15.15
CA LEU A 27 -2.52 8.42 14.08
C LEU A 27 -3.78 9.15 14.60
N GLY A 28 -4.26 8.78 15.78
CA GLY A 28 -5.39 9.43 16.44
C GLY A 28 -5.07 10.89 16.78
N ALA A 29 -3.89 11.15 17.36
CA ALA A 29 -3.44 12.52 17.64
C ALA A 29 -3.30 13.36 16.37
N LEU A 30 -2.77 12.78 15.28
CA LEU A 30 -2.66 13.43 13.97
C LEU A 30 -4.04 13.75 13.41
N ASN A 31 -4.96 12.78 13.41
CA ASN A 31 -6.33 12.98 12.91
C ASN A 31 -7.06 14.06 13.71
N ILE A 32 -7.03 13.99 15.04
CA ILE A 32 -7.65 14.99 15.93
C ILE A 32 -7.03 16.37 15.68
N GLY A 33 -5.70 16.45 15.57
CA GLY A 33 -4.99 17.71 15.35
C GLY A 33 -5.37 18.37 14.02
N VAL A 34 -5.36 17.62 12.93
CA VAL A 34 -5.69 18.13 11.59
C VAL A 34 -7.18 18.51 11.50
N TRP A 35 -8.08 17.69 12.05
CA TRP A 35 -9.52 18.03 12.10
C TRP A 35 -9.81 19.25 12.98
N SER A 36 -9.14 19.38 14.13
CA SER A 36 -9.27 20.56 14.99
C SER A 36 -8.79 21.82 14.26
N TRP A 37 -7.66 21.72 13.55
CA TRP A 37 -7.16 22.82 12.72
C TRP A 37 -8.17 23.21 11.62
N ALA A 38 -8.76 22.23 10.94
CA ALA A 38 -9.79 22.46 9.93
C ALA A 38 -11.02 23.16 10.51
N ILE A 39 -11.57 22.68 11.63
CA ILE A 39 -12.77 23.24 12.26
C ILE A 39 -12.53 24.68 12.74
N ILE A 40 -11.38 24.94 13.38
CA ILE A 40 -11.04 26.28 13.87
C ILE A 40 -10.90 27.26 12.70
N GLN A 41 -10.12 26.88 11.67
CA GLN A 41 -9.80 27.77 10.55
C GLN A 41 -10.98 27.98 9.59
N LEU A 42 -11.90 27.02 9.50
CA LEU A 42 -13.07 27.06 8.61
C LEU A 42 -14.39 27.37 9.35
N SER A 43 -14.33 27.77 10.62
CA SER A 43 -15.50 28.07 11.46
C SER A 43 -16.41 29.14 10.85
N ASP A 44 -15.82 30.18 10.25
CA ASP A 44 -16.54 31.25 9.55
C ASP A 44 -17.05 30.84 8.15
N ARG A 45 -16.69 29.64 7.68
CA ARG A 45 -17.00 29.16 6.33
C ARG A 45 -17.50 27.70 6.34
N PRO A 46 -18.71 27.43 6.89
CA PRO A 46 -19.22 26.06 7.05
C PRO A 46 -19.29 25.24 5.76
N ALA A 47 -19.50 25.89 4.61
CA ALA A 47 -19.50 25.22 3.30
C ALA A 47 -18.16 24.52 2.99
N LEU A 48 -17.04 25.06 3.46
CA LEU A 48 -15.71 24.49 3.25
C LEU A 48 -15.44 23.28 4.15
N ILE A 49 -16.18 23.12 5.25
CA ILE A 49 -16.09 21.92 6.10
C ILE A 49 -16.56 20.69 5.31
N GLY A 50 -17.56 20.83 4.44
CA GLY A 50 -17.98 19.79 3.50
C GLY A 50 -16.84 19.38 2.55
N THR A 51 -16.16 20.36 1.95
CA THR A 51 -15.00 20.10 1.09
C THR A 51 -13.83 19.49 1.85
N ALA A 52 -13.58 19.92 3.09
CA ALA A 52 -12.57 19.35 3.97
C ALA A 52 -12.87 17.87 4.28
N PHE A 53 -14.14 17.54 4.54
CA PHE A 53 -14.60 16.16 4.69
C PHE A 53 -14.41 15.33 3.42
N LEU A 54 -14.71 15.89 2.25
CA LEU A 54 -14.43 15.21 0.97
C LEU A 54 -12.93 14.93 0.80
N ALA A 55 -12.04 15.88 1.10
CA ALA A 55 -10.59 15.66 1.03
C ALA A 55 -10.13 14.52 1.97
N TYR A 56 -10.71 14.43 3.18
CA TYR A 56 -10.44 13.31 4.10
C TYR A 56 -10.92 11.97 3.52
N VAL A 57 -12.15 11.92 2.99
CA VAL A 57 -12.72 10.71 2.37
C VAL A 57 -11.94 10.29 1.13
N LEU A 58 -11.45 11.23 0.34
CA LEU A 58 -10.57 10.95 -0.80
C LEU A 58 -9.26 10.32 -0.32
N GLY A 59 -8.68 10.78 0.79
CA GLY A 59 -7.52 10.13 1.42
C GLY A 59 -7.81 8.69 1.84
N LEU A 60 -8.96 8.45 2.46
CA LEU A 60 -9.41 7.10 2.82
C LEU A 60 -9.62 6.20 1.58
N ARG A 61 -10.26 6.73 0.53
CA ARG A 61 -10.54 6.01 -0.71
C ARG A 61 -9.24 5.65 -1.43
N HIS A 62 -8.35 6.63 -1.59
CA HIS A 62 -7.12 6.46 -2.35
C HIS A 62 -6.16 5.45 -1.71
N ALA A 63 -6.17 5.34 -0.38
CA ALA A 63 -5.46 4.27 0.33
C ALA A 63 -5.96 2.86 -0.01
N VAL A 64 -7.18 2.74 -0.52
CA VAL A 64 -7.77 1.46 -0.95
C VAL A 64 -7.40 1.15 -2.41
N ASP A 65 -6.70 2.04 -3.12
CA ASP A 65 -6.30 1.79 -4.51
C ASP A 65 -5.44 0.53 -4.61
N ALA A 66 -5.62 -0.17 -5.72
CA ALA A 66 -5.15 -1.55 -5.87
C ALA A 66 -3.60 -1.63 -5.79
N ASP A 67 -2.92 -0.64 -6.36
CA ASP A 67 -1.47 -0.50 -6.37
C ASP A 67 -0.89 -0.29 -4.95
N HIS A 68 -1.55 0.50 -4.11
CA HIS A 68 -1.18 0.73 -2.72
C HIS A 68 -1.28 -0.56 -1.91
N ILE A 69 -2.44 -1.22 -1.94
CA ILE A 69 -2.66 -2.50 -1.27
C ILE A 69 -1.63 -3.52 -1.75
N ALA A 70 -1.45 -3.66 -3.07
CA ALA A 70 -0.51 -4.60 -3.63
C ALA A 70 0.93 -4.32 -3.19
N ALA A 71 1.37 -3.06 -3.16
CA ALA A 71 2.71 -2.68 -2.74
C ALA A 71 2.93 -2.97 -1.25
N ILE A 72 2.02 -2.52 -0.37
CA ILE A 72 2.10 -2.68 1.08
C ILE A 72 2.06 -4.17 1.45
N ASP A 73 1.07 -4.91 0.97
CA ASP A 73 0.86 -6.33 1.24
C ASP A 73 2.09 -7.16 0.91
N ASN A 74 2.60 -6.96 -0.31
CA ASN A 74 3.69 -7.77 -0.79
C ASN A 74 5.00 -7.48 -0.04
N VAL A 75 5.21 -6.23 0.40
CA VAL A 75 6.36 -5.84 1.23
C VAL A 75 6.23 -6.37 2.65
N VAL A 76 5.07 -6.19 3.30
CA VAL A 76 4.78 -6.74 4.62
C VAL A 76 5.05 -8.23 4.62
N ARG A 77 4.56 -8.93 3.58
CA ARG A 77 4.78 -10.36 3.42
C ARG A 77 6.25 -10.72 3.26
N LYS A 78 6.99 -10.05 2.37
CA LYS A 78 8.42 -10.28 2.18
C LYS A 78 9.17 -10.16 3.51
N LEU A 79 8.92 -9.10 4.27
CA LEU A 79 9.57 -8.85 5.56
C LEU A 79 9.14 -9.86 6.64
N MET A 80 7.87 -10.25 6.67
CA MET A 80 7.36 -11.33 7.54
C MET A 80 8.06 -12.67 7.27
N GLN A 81 8.39 -12.97 6.01
CA GLN A 81 9.16 -14.18 5.64
C GLN A 81 10.63 -14.10 6.05
N GLU A 82 11.17 -12.88 6.23
CA GLU A 82 12.49 -12.64 6.83
C GLU A 82 12.45 -12.66 8.37
N GLY A 83 11.33 -13.05 8.98
CA GLY A 83 11.18 -13.14 10.44
C GLY A 83 10.86 -11.82 11.14
N LYS A 84 10.52 -10.76 10.40
CA LYS A 84 10.20 -9.44 10.94
C LYS A 84 8.71 -9.26 11.23
N ARG A 85 8.36 -8.19 11.95
CA ARG A 85 6.98 -7.75 12.22
C ARG A 85 6.79 -6.28 11.78
N PRO A 86 6.60 -6.04 10.46
CA PRO A 86 6.69 -4.72 9.86
C PRO A 86 5.36 -3.95 9.91
N LEU A 87 5.01 -3.40 11.07
CA LEU A 87 3.72 -2.73 11.31
C LEU A 87 3.59 -1.34 10.64
N ALA A 88 4.72 -0.71 10.28
CA ALA A 88 4.77 0.68 9.83
C ALA A 88 4.95 0.84 8.31
N VAL A 89 4.89 -0.25 7.53
CA VAL A 89 5.12 -0.24 6.07
C VAL A 89 4.18 0.74 5.38
N GLY A 90 2.88 0.59 5.59
CA GLY A 90 1.85 1.46 5.03
C GLY A 90 1.93 2.89 5.54
N LEU A 91 2.28 3.10 6.82
CA LEU A 91 2.53 4.46 7.34
C LEU A 91 3.60 5.19 6.53
N TYR A 92 4.74 4.54 6.28
CA TYR A 92 5.83 5.15 5.53
C TYR A 92 5.46 5.39 4.07
N PHE A 93 4.76 4.43 3.45
CA PHE A 93 4.24 4.58 2.09
C PHE A 93 3.31 5.79 1.97
N ALA A 94 2.29 5.86 2.83
CA ALA A 94 1.33 6.97 2.86
C ALA A 94 2.01 8.32 3.08
N LEU A 95 2.99 8.41 3.99
CA LEU A 95 3.74 9.64 4.24
C LEU A 95 4.59 10.06 3.02
N GLY A 96 5.20 9.10 2.33
CA GLY A 96 5.94 9.36 1.11
C GLY A 96 5.04 9.89 -0.01
N HIS A 97 3.93 9.19 -0.26
CA HIS A 97 2.94 9.57 -1.27
C HIS A 97 2.34 10.94 -0.97
N SER A 98 1.88 11.13 0.27
CA SER A 98 1.26 12.37 0.71
C SER A 98 2.21 13.57 0.67
N LEU A 99 3.53 13.35 0.76
CA LEU A 99 4.49 14.44 0.59
C LEU A 99 4.41 15.05 -0.81
N VAL A 100 4.21 14.24 -1.85
CA VAL A 100 4.06 14.76 -3.23
C VAL A 100 2.77 15.56 -3.35
N VAL A 101 1.68 15.04 -2.79
CA VAL A 101 0.38 15.73 -2.74
C VAL A 101 0.49 17.08 -2.01
N ILE A 102 1.14 17.12 -0.86
CA ILE A 102 1.39 18.35 -0.08
C ILE A 102 2.22 19.35 -0.89
N LEU A 103 3.31 18.89 -1.55
CA LEU A 103 4.18 19.75 -2.35
C LEU A 103 3.45 20.30 -3.58
N ALA A 104 2.67 19.46 -4.26
CA ALA A 104 1.87 19.86 -5.41
C ALA A 104 0.79 20.89 -5.01
N ALA A 105 0.07 20.65 -3.91
CA ALA A 105 -0.91 21.58 -3.38
C ALA A 105 -0.27 22.91 -2.96
N ALA A 106 0.88 22.87 -2.29
CA ALA A 106 1.63 24.06 -1.92
C ALA A 106 2.12 24.84 -3.17
N ALA A 107 2.60 24.13 -4.19
CA ALA A 107 3.02 24.73 -5.46
C ALA A 107 1.84 25.43 -6.15
N ILE A 108 0.70 24.76 -6.31
CA ILE A 108 -0.51 25.32 -6.92
C ILE A 108 -1.03 26.52 -6.11
N ALA A 109 -1.03 26.43 -4.78
CA ALA A 109 -1.43 27.53 -3.90
C ALA A 109 -0.53 28.76 -4.08
N ALA A 110 0.78 28.54 -4.26
CA ALA A 110 1.75 29.62 -4.45
C ALA A 110 1.73 30.21 -5.87
N THR A 111 1.35 29.42 -6.89
CA THR A 111 1.48 29.78 -8.31
C THR A 111 0.15 30.06 -9.00
N ALA A 112 -0.96 30.19 -8.26
CA ALA A 112 -2.35 30.35 -8.75
C ALA A 112 -2.60 31.48 -9.79
N ALA A 113 -1.58 32.21 -10.25
CA ALA A 113 -1.64 33.19 -11.34
C ALA A 113 -0.60 32.99 -12.48
N ALA A 114 0.34 32.03 -12.44
CA ALA A 114 1.52 32.07 -13.32
C ALA A 114 1.83 30.82 -14.17
N ILE A 115 1.33 29.61 -13.85
CA ILE A 115 1.84 28.38 -14.49
C ILE A 115 0.72 27.35 -14.73
N GLN A 116 -0.23 27.64 -15.61
CA GLN A 116 -1.16 26.60 -16.11
C GLN A 116 -0.54 25.76 -17.24
N GLY A 117 0.28 26.38 -18.10
CA GLY A 117 0.86 25.70 -19.28
C GLY A 117 1.96 24.68 -18.97
N GLU A 118 2.85 24.94 -17.99
CA GLU A 118 3.91 23.98 -17.66
C GLU A 118 3.44 22.86 -16.72
N PHE A 119 2.31 23.04 -16.04
CA PHE A 119 1.76 22.05 -15.13
C PHE A 119 1.28 20.80 -15.87
N GLU A 120 0.68 20.94 -17.05
CA GLU A 120 0.24 19.80 -17.87
C GLU A 120 1.43 18.93 -18.36
N SER A 121 2.53 19.57 -18.77
CA SER A 121 3.75 18.84 -19.16
C SER A 121 4.36 18.10 -17.97
N PHE A 122 4.42 18.75 -16.80
CA PHE A 122 4.90 18.14 -15.56
C PHE A 122 4.00 16.99 -15.11
N LYS A 123 2.67 17.14 -15.25
CA LYS A 123 1.67 16.11 -14.97
C LYS A 123 1.88 14.86 -15.83
N SER A 124 2.04 15.04 -17.15
CA SER A 124 2.26 13.92 -18.08
C SER A 124 3.58 13.17 -17.80
N ILE A 125 4.68 13.91 -17.59
CA ILE A 125 5.98 13.30 -17.26
C ILE A 125 5.91 12.58 -15.90
N GLY A 126 5.30 13.21 -14.90
CA GLY A 126 5.14 12.63 -13.56
C GLY A 126 4.31 11.35 -13.58
N SER A 127 3.19 11.34 -14.31
CA SER A 127 2.33 10.17 -14.49
C SER A 127 3.11 9.00 -15.11
N VAL A 128 3.83 9.23 -16.21
CA VAL A 128 4.66 8.19 -16.86
C VAL A 128 5.72 7.63 -15.91
N ILE A 129 6.40 8.50 -15.16
CA ILE A 129 7.41 8.10 -14.17
C ILE A 129 6.77 7.25 -13.08
N SER A 130 5.65 7.71 -12.51
CA SER A 130 4.93 7.01 -11.44
C SER A 130 4.48 5.62 -11.88
N THR A 131 3.71 5.53 -12.98
CA THR A 131 3.19 4.26 -13.50
C THR A 131 4.31 3.30 -13.88
N SER A 132 5.41 3.80 -14.47
CA SER A 132 6.58 2.96 -14.77
C SER A 132 7.20 2.38 -13.50
N ILE A 133 7.38 3.21 -12.47
CA ILE A 133 7.98 2.79 -11.20
C ILE A 133 7.04 1.83 -10.46
N SER A 134 5.73 2.12 -10.43
CA SER A 134 4.72 1.23 -9.84
C SER A 134 4.74 -0.13 -10.50
N ALA A 135 4.61 -0.19 -11.82
CA ALA A 135 4.59 -1.43 -12.56
C ALA A 135 5.88 -2.26 -12.36
N ILE A 136 7.06 -1.62 -12.46
CA ILE A 136 8.34 -2.30 -12.23
C ILE A 136 8.46 -2.81 -10.79
N PHE A 137 8.03 -2.01 -9.81
CA PHE A 137 8.07 -2.37 -8.40
C PHE A 137 7.13 -3.54 -8.09
N LEU A 138 5.87 -3.46 -8.51
CA LEU A 138 4.85 -4.49 -8.29
C LEU A 138 5.23 -5.80 -8.97
N LEU A 139 5.66 -5.77 -10.24
CA LEU A 139 6.10 -6.97 -10.96
C LEU A 139 7.40 -7.55 -10.37
N GLY A 140 8.34 -6.70 -9.95
CA GLY A 140 9.60 -7.13 -9.33
C GLY A 140 9.38 -7.81 -7.98
N ILE A 141 8.50 -7.24 -7.15
CA ILE A 141 8.11 -7.82 -5.87
C ILE A 141 7.25 -9.07 -6.06
N ALA A 142 6.34 -9.10 -7.05
CA ALA A 142 5.59 -10.30 -7.40
C ALA A 142 6.50 -11.47 -7.79
N ALA A 143 7.59 -11.20 -8.54
CA ALA A 143 8.58 -12.21 -8.89
C ALA A 143 9.29 -12.78 -7.64
N ILE A 144 9.69 -11.93 -6.69
CA ILE A 144 10.21 -12.37 -5.37
C ILE A 144 9.19 -13.28 -4.68
N ASN A 145 7.95 -12.82 -4.62
CA ASN A 145 6.90 -13.49 -3.88
C ASN A 145 6.46 -14.81 -4.52
N LEU A 146 6.64 -14.97 -5.84
CA LEU A 146 6.49 -16.23 -6.58
C LEU A 146 7.61 -17.22 -6.24
N VAL A 147 8.86 -16.75 -6.06
CA VAL A 147 9.96 -17.60 -5.58
C VAL A 147 9.67 -18.10 -4.17
N ILE A 148 9.20 -17.23 -3.28
CA ILE A 148 8.76 -17.61 -1.92
C ILE A 148 7.60 -18.61 -1.98
N LEU A 149 6.60 -18.37 -2.83
CA LEU A 149 5.45 -19.27 -3.04
C LEU A 149 5.89 -20.68 -3.41
N ARG A 150 6.80 -20.78 -4.39
CA ARG A 150 7.36 -22.08 -4.81
C ARG A 150 8.06 -22.79 -3.66
N GLY A 151 8.72 -22.04 -2.78
CA GLY A 151 9.33 -22.54 -1.56
C GLY A 151 8.31 -23.14 -0.59
N VAL A 152 7.30 -22.35 -0.22
CA VAL A 152 6.22 -22.75 0.69
C VAL A 152 5.46 -23.96 0.13
N TRP A 153 5.20 -24.00 -1.18
CA TRP A 153 4.56 -25.13 -1.84
C TRP A 153 5.37 -26.43 -1.75
N ARG A 154 6.69 -26.37 -1.87
CA ARG A 154 7.55 -27.55 -1.69
C ARG A 154 7.50 -28.06 -0.25
N SER A 155 7.58 -27.16 0.74
CA SER A 155 7.44 -27.52 2.15
C SER A 155 6.06 -28.13 2.45
N PHE A 156 5.01 -27.61 1.82
CA PHE A 156 3.67 -28.17 1.89
C PHE A 156 3.59 -29.61 1.36
N GLN A 157 4.21 -29.87 0.21
CA GLN A 157 4.24 -31.20 -0.40
C GLN A 157 5.01 -32.21 0.47
N LYS A 158 6.08 -31.80 1.15
CA LYS A 158 6.81 -32.64 2.11
C LYS A 158 5.99 -32.93 3.37
N ALA A 159 5.35 -31.91 3.93
CA ALA A 159 4.46 -32.07 5.09
C ALA A 159 3.33 -33.08 4.80
N ARG A 160 2.75 -33.03 3.60
CA ARG A 160 1.74 -34.01 3.17
C ARG A 160 2.23 -35.45 3.05
N ARG A 161 3.55 -35.65 2.90
CA ARG A 161 4.18 -36.98 2.81
C ARG A 161 4.61 -37.54 4.17
N GLY A 162 4.36 -36.81 5.27
CA GLY A 162 4.83 -37.19 6.61
C GLY A 162 6.33 -36.99 6.83
N GLU A 163 7.01 -36.27 5.93
CA GLU A 163 8.42 -35.92 6.09
C GLU A 163 8.56 -34.79 7.13
N LYS A 164 9.56 -34.88 8.02
CA LYS A 164 9.86 -33.80 8.98
C LYS A 164 10.17 -32.52 8.21
N VAL A 165 9.27 -31.55 8.30
CA VAL A 165 9.54 -30.18 7.85
C VAL A 165 10.50 -29.57 8.87
N LEU A 166 11.80 -29.64 8.60
CA LEU A 166 12.78 -28.84 9.33
C LEU A 166 12.39 -27.37 9.15
N GLU A 167 12.15 -26.65 10.25
CA GLU A 167 11.84 -25.21 10.25
C GLU A 167 12.89 -24.39 9.48
N ASP A 168 14.11 -24.95 9.32
CA ASP A 168 15.24 -24.36 8.60
C ASP A 168 15.20 -24.44 7.07
N GLU A 169 14.29 -25.18 6.43
CA GLU A 169 14.23 -25.20 4.95
C GLU A 169 13.63 -23.92 4.35
N LEU A 170 12.73 -23.24 5.08
CA LEU A 170 12.22 -21.93 4.69
C LEU A 170 13.35 -20.88 4.73
N ASN A 171 14.22 -20.99 5.74
CA ASN A 171 15.46 -20.24 5.84
C ASN A 171 16.47 -20.61 4.74
N MET A 172 16.57 -21.88 4.31
CA MET A 172 17.51 -22.30 3.25
C MET A 172 17.18 -21.75 1.85
N LEU A 173 15.90 -21.54 1.53
CA LEU A 173 15.49 -20.89 0.27
C LEU A 173 15.82 -19.39 0.26
N LEU A 174 15.69 -18.74 1.41
CA LEU A 174 16.13 -17.35 1.63
C LEU A 174 17.67 -17.23 1.79
N ALA A 175 18.34 -18.29 2.23
CA ALA A 175 19.80 -18.37 2.40
C ALA A 175 20.58 -18.51 1.07
N GLY A 176 19.92 -18.36 -0.09
CA GLY A 176 20.60 -18.06 -1.34
C GLY A 176 21.30 -19.24 -2.03
N ARG A 177 20.88 -20.49 -1.79
CA ARG A 177 21.48 -21.70 -2.40
C ARG A 177 20.91 -22.08 -3.78
N GLY A 178 20.31 -21.15 -4.52
CA GLY A 178 19.76 -21.39 -5.86
C GLY A 178 20.09 -20.31 -6.88
N LEU A 179 20.15 -20.68 -8.16
CA LEU A 179 20.36 -19.76 -9.30
C LEU A 179 19.34 -18.61 -9.32
N LEU A 180 18.06 -18.93 -9.08
CA LEU A 180 16.99 -17.94 -8.93
C LEU A 180 17.23 -16.99 -7.75
N ALA A 181 17.66 -17.49 -6.59
CA ALA A 181 17.93 -16.65 -5.42
C ALA A 181 19.15 -15.72 -5.63
N ARG A 182 20.12 -16.12 -6.47
CA ARG A 182 21.24 -15.26 -6.89
C ARG A 182 20.81 -14.21 -7.92
N LEU A 183 19.92 -14.58 -8.85
CA LEU A 183 19.38 -13.66 -9.85
C LEU A 183 18.50 -12.57 -9.20
N PHE A 184 17.62 -12.95 -8.28
CA PHE A 184 16.70 -12.02 -7.60
C PHE A 184 17.31 -11.35 -6.35
N ARG A 185 18.56 -11.66 -5.98
CA ARG A 185 19.25 -11.14 -4.80
C ARG A 185 19.25 -9.60 -4.70
N PRO A 186 19.45 -8.84 -5.79
CA PRO A 186 19.32 -7.38 -5.76
C PRO A 186 17.92 -6.92 -5.39
N LEU A 187 16.88 -7.57 -5.94
CA LEU A 187 15.48 -7.25 -5.62
C LEU A 187 15.17 -7.57 -4.14
N PHE A 188 15.68 -8.68 -3.60
CA PHE A 188 15.51 -9.00 -2.17
C PHE A 188 16.15 -7.96 -1.23
N ARG A 189 17.17 -7.24 -1.70
CA ARG A 189 17.83 -6.16 -0.93
C ARG A 189 17.17 -4.80 -1.07
N MET A 190 16.23 -4.64 -2.01
CA MET A 190 15.55 -3.38 -2.30
C MET A 190 14.77 -2.86 -1.07
N VAL A 191 13.96 -3.73 -0.45
CA VAL A 191 13.14 -3.36 0.71
C VAL A 191 13.47 -4.25 1.90
N THR A 192 14.21 -3.73 2.87
CA THR A 192 14.62 -4.50 4.06
C THR A 192 14.08 -3.94 5.37
N LYS A 193 13.52 -2.73 5.38
CA LYS A 193 12.96 -2.07 6.55
C LYS A 193 11.68 -1.36 6.18
N SER A 194 10.74 -1.22 7.12
CA SER A 194 9.47 -0.51 6.88
C SER A 194 9.66 0.90 6.29
N TRP A 195 10.67 1.65 6.76
CA TRP A 195 10.93 3.01 6.28
C TRP A 195 11.36 3.11 4.80
N HIS A 196 11.86 2.03 4.21
CA HIS A 196 12.21 2.02 2.78
C HIS A 196 10.97 2.23 1.89
N LEU A 197 9.77 2.06 2.43
CA LEU A 197 8.55 2.34 1.69
C LEU A 197 8.21 3.83 1.58
N PHE A 198 8.88 4.70 2.34
CA PHE A 198 8.74 6.16 2.20
C PHE A 198 9.18 6.67 0.81
N PRO A 199 10.42 6.42 0.34
CA PRO A 199 10.80 6.84 -1.00
C PRO A 199 9.99 6.14 -2.10
N ILE A 200 9.52 4.92 -1.88
CA ILE A 200 8.64 4.23 -2.85
C ILE A 200 7.28 4.93 -2.93
N GLY A 201 6.65 5.22 -1.79
CA GLY A 201 5.40 5.98 -1.74
C GLY A 201 5.55 7.36 -2.38
N PHE A 202 6.67 8.04 -2.17
CA PHE A 202 6.97 9.31 -2.85
C PHE A 202 7.01 9.16 -4.37
N LEU A 203 7.55 8.05 -4.89
CA LEU A 203 7.57 7.81 -6.33
C LEU A 203 6.18 7.49 -6.88
N PHE A 204 5.35 6.75 -6.12
CA PHE A 204 3.95 6.47 -6.47
C PHE A 204 3.09 7.75 -6.45
N GLY A 205 3.40 8.69 -5.54
CA GLY A 205 2.72 9.98 -5.44
C GLY A 205 2.90 10.90 -6.64
N PHE A 206 3.81 10.59 -7.59
CA PHE A 206 3.91 11.32 -8.86
C PHE A 206 2.73 11.04 -9.82
N GLY A 207 1.85 10.09 -9.49
CA GLY A 207 0.54 9.98 -10.12
C GLY A 207 -0.27 11.24 -9.81
N PHE A 208 -0.07 12.29 -10.61
CA PHE A 208 -0.54 13.64 -10.31
C PHE A 208 -2.06 13.78 -10.27
N ASP A 209 -2.85 12.76 -10.63
CA ASP A 209 -4.31 12.87 -10.64
C ASP A 209 -4.88 13.19 -9.26
N THR A 210 -4.45 12.47 -8.21
CA THR A 210 -4.86 12.74 -6.83
C THR A 210 -4.39 14.10 -6.32
N ALA A 211 -3.13 14.46 -6.62
CA ALA A 211 -2.59 15.76 -6.27
C ALA A 211 -3.35 16.90 -6.97
N THR A 212 -3.77 16.70 -8.20
CA THR A 212 -4.55 17.66 -8.99
C THR A 212 -5.97 17.77 -8.44
N GLU A 213 -6.64 16.65 -8.11
CA GLU A 213 -7.97 16.65 -7.51
C GLU A 213 -8.01 17.45 -6.19
N ILE A 214 -7.09 17.15 -5.26
CA ILE A 214 -7.03 17.82 -3.96
C ILE A 214 -6.72 19.31 -4.11
N SER A 215 -5.83 19.64 -5.04
CA SER A 215 -5.45 21.03 -5.30
C SER A 215 -6.57 21.81 -5.98
N LEU A 216 -7.31 21.19 -6.90
CA LEU A 216 -8.49 21.78 -7.52
C LEU A 216 -9.61 22.00 -6.49
N PHE A 217 -9.84 21.06 -5.57
CA PHE A 217 -10.75 21.29 -4.44
C PHE A 217 -10.33 22.49 -3.60
N ALA A 218 -9.04 22.63 -3.30
CA ALA A 218 -8.53 23.77 -2.55
C ALA A 218 -8.66 25.09 -3.33
N VAL A 219 -8.38 25.11 -4.64
CA VAL A 219 -8.54 26.33 -5.45
C VAL A 219 -10.02 26.70 -5.62
N ALA A 220 -10.90 25.75 -5.89
CA ALA A 220 -12.34 25.98 -6.01
C ALA A 220 -12.94 26.50 -4.69
N ALA A 221 -12.53 25.92 -3.56
CA ALA A 221 -12.85 26.43 -2.23
C ALA A 221 -12.36 27.88 -2.03
N GLY A 222 -11.16 28.20 -2.52
CA GLY A 222 -10.56 29.53 -2.37
C GLY A 222 -11.19 30.62 -3.22
N GLN A 223 -11.56 30.30 -4.45
CA GLN A 223 -12.25 31.22 -5.37
C GLN A 223 -13.68 31.50 -4.90
N ALA A 224 -14.39 30.49 -4.38
CA ALA A 224 -15.74 30.64 -3.84
C ALA A 224 -15.79 31.49 -2.56
N SER A 225 -14.67 31.66 -1.84
CA SER A 225 -14.63 32.33 -0.53
C SER A 225 -13.88 33.68 -0.50
N GLY A 226 -13.62 34.31 -1.66
CA GLY A 226 -12.94 35.61 -1.71
C GLY A 226 -11.43 35.58 -1.46
N GLY A 227 -10.77 34.44 -1.75
CA GLY A 227 -9.35 34.22 -1.50
C GLY A 227 -9.11 33.45 -0.20
N MET A 228 -8.27 32.41 -0.28
CA MET A 228 -7.84 31.63 0.89
C MET A 228 -6.38 31.89 1.21
N SER A 229 -6.07 31.99 2.50
CA SER A 229 -4.68 32.02 2.96
C SER A 229 -4.00 30.69 2.64
N PHE A 230 -2.68 30.71 2.45
CA PHE A 230 -1.88 29.50 2.25
C PHE A 230 -2.16 28.44 3.32
N SER A 231 -2.28 28.86 4.59
CA SER A 231 -2.67 27.99 5.72
C SER A 231 -3.99 27.25 5.46
N THR A 232 -4.99 27.93 4.90
CA THR A 232 -6.31 27.33 4.63
C THR A 232 -6.24 26.30 3.50
N VAL A 233 -5.44 26.54 2.47
CA VAL A 233 -5.22 25.59 1.36
C VAL A 233 -4.53 24.31 1.86
N MET A 234 -3.58 24.43 2.80
CA MET A 234 -2.85 23.27 3.32
C MET A 234 -3.67 22.34 4.21
N ILE A 235 -4.89 22.72 4.62
CA ILE A 235 -5.81 21.86 5.37
C ILE A 235 -6.22 20.65 4.54
N PHE A 236 -6.52 20.84 3.24
CA PHE A 236 -7.00 19.77 2.35
C PHE A 236 -5.98 18.63 2.16
N PRO A 237 -4.72 18.87 1.75
CA PRO A 237 -3.73 17.81 1.65
C PRO A 237 -3.36 17.22 3.03
N ALA A 238 -3.46 17.99 4.12
CA ALA A 238 -3.25 17.45 5.48
C ALA A 238 -4.37 16.48 5.89
N LEU A 239 -5.63 16.78 5.60
CA LEU A 239 -6.76 15.88 5.84
C LEU A 239 -6.68 14.63 4.97
N PHE A 240 -6.33 14.80 3.69
CA PHE A 240 -6.05 13.67 2.81
C PHE A 240 -4.97 12.75 3.41
N THR A 241 -3.85 13.33 3.86
CA THR A 241 -2.76 12.59 4.51
C THR A 241 -3.24 11.86 5.76
N ALA A 242 -4.09 12.49 6.57
CA ALA A 242 -4.64 11.90 7.79
C ALA A 242 -5.54 10.69 7.51
N GLY A 243 -6.34 10.75 6.44
CA GLY A 243 -7.16 9.62 5.97
C GLY A 243 -6.29 8.50 5.41
N MET A 244 -5.39 8.82 4.48
CA MET A 244 -4.53 7.85 3.80
C MET A 244 -3.64 7.08 4.78
N THR A 245 -2.93 7.81 5.67
CA THR A 245 -2.06 7.19 6.68
C THR A 245 -2.82 6.28 7.64
N LEU A 246 -4.10 6.55 7.92
CA LEU A 246 -4.93 5.69 8.76
C LEU A 246 -5.19 4.34 8.07
N VAL A 247 -5.64 4.36 6.81
CA VAL A 247 -6.02 3.14 6.08
C VAL A 247 -4.79 2.30 5.71
N ASP A 248 -3.75 2.90 5.12
CA ASP A 248 -2.53 2.17 4.73
C ASP A 248 -1.83 1.54 5.95
N THR A 249 -1.82 2.23 7.08
CA THR A 249 -1.26 1.66 8.33
C THR A 249 -2.14 0.53 8.85
N THR A 250 -3.47 0.69 8.77
CA THR A 250 -4.40 -0.37 9.15
C THR A 250 -4.20 -1.60 8.30
N ASP A 251 -4.01 -1.45 6.99
CA ASP A 251 -3.68 -2.53 6.06
C ASP A 251 -2.43 -3.31 6.51
N SER A 252 -1.33 -2.60 6.79
CA SER A 252 -0.11 -3.22 7.34
C SER A 252 -0.34 -3.99 8.65
N VAL A 253 -1.09 -3.41 9.58
CA VAL A 253 -1.40 -4.05 10.87
C VAL A 253 -2.27 -5.29 10.67
N LEU A 254 -3.31 -5.20 9.84
CA LEU A 254 -4.19 -6.32 9.50
C LEU A 254 -3.39 -7.44 8.83
N MET A 255 -2.50 -7.10 7.90
CA MET A 255 -1.64 -8.07 7.26
C MET A 255 -0.69 -8.76 8.25
N VAL A 256 0.04 -8.01 9.07
CA VAL A 256 0.91 -8.60 10.11
C VAL A 256 0.11 -9.50 11.06
N GLY A 257 -1.12 -9.11 11.41
CA GLY A 257 -2.04 -9.92 12.21
C GLY A 257 -2.48 -11.20 11.49
N ALA A 258 -2.92 -11.10 10.24
CA ALA A 258 -3.37 -12.21 9.41
C ALA A 258 -2.25 -13.25 9.19
N TYR A 259 -1.02 -12.80 8.92
CA TYR A 259 0.15 -13.69 8.83
C TYR A 259 0.58 -14.21 10.21
N GLY A 260 0.44 -13.40 11.27
CA GLY A 260 0.87 -13.71 12.64
C GLY A 260 -0.01 -14.69 13.40
N TRP A 261 -1.29 -14.77 13.09
CA TRP A 261 -2.23 -15.65 13.77
C TRP A 261 -2.05 -17.14 13.41
N ALA A 262 -1.33 -17.45 12.33
CA ALA A 262 -1.12 -18.83 11.86
C ALA A 262 -0.01 -19.60 12.61
N PHE A 263 0.62 -19.01 13.64
CA PHE A 263 1.81 -19.57 14.31
C PHE A 263 1.52 -20.64 15.38
N LEU A 264 0.27 -21.04 15.60
CA LEU A 264 -0.09 -22.04 16.62
C LEU A 264 -0.13 -23.49 16.11
N ASN A 265 -0.09 -23.72 14.78
CA ASN A 265 -0.08 -25.06 14.18
C ASN A 265 0.77 -25.09 12.89
N PRO A 266 1.81 -25.94 12.78
CA PRO A 266 2.71 -25.97 11.62
C PRO A 266 2.00 -26.18 10.28
N ILE A 267 1.00 -27.07 10.24
CA ILE A 267 0.22 -27.34 9.02
C ILE A 267 -0.69 -26.16 8.66
N ARG A 268 -1.27 -25.49 9.66
CA ARG A 268 -2.08 -24.28 9.49
C ARG A 268 -1.23 -23.14 8.93
N LYS A 269 -0.02 -22.96 9.45
CA LYS A 269 0.95 -21.97 8.95
C LYS A 269 1.21 -22.13 7.45
N ILE A 270 1.41 -23.36 6.98
CA ILE A 270 1.72 -23.62 5.57
C ILE A 270 0.51 -23.32 4.67
N TRP A 271 -0.70 -23.79 5.01
CA TRP A 271 -1.91 -23.53 4.21
C TRP A 271 -2.27 -22.05 4.10
N TYR A 272 -2.19 -21.32 5.22
CA TYR A 272 -2.45 -19.88 5.24
C TYR A 272 -1.41 -19.12 4.44
N ASN A 273 -0.12 -19.39 4.69
CA ASN A 273 0.94 -18.78 3.92
C ASN A 273 0.76 -19.05 2.44
N LEU A 274 0.44 -20.28 2.04
CA LEU A 274 0.22 -20.64 0.65
C LEU A 274 -0.93 -19.85 0.01
N THR A 275 -2.09 -19.77 0.68
CA THR A 275 -3.29 -19.10 0.16
C THR A 275 -3.05 -17.61 -0.01
N ILE A 276 -2.65 -16.93 1.07
CA ILE A 276 -2.46 -15.48 1.05
C ILE A 276 -1.31 -15.08 0.13
N THR A 277 -0.22 -15.87 0.10
CA THR A 277 0.86 -15.69 -0.86
C THR A 277 0.36 -15.71 -2.30
N SER A 278 -0.47 -16.70 -2.64
CA SER A 278 -0.95 -16.90 -4.00
C SER A 278 -1.83 -15.73 -4.42
N VAL A 279 -2.74 -15.30 -3.53
CA VAL A 279 -3.58 -14.12 -3.75
C VAL A 279 -2.72 -12.87 -3.96
N SER A 280 -1.77 -12.60 -3.07
CA SER A 280 -0.87 -11.43 -3.16
C SER A 280 -0.03 -11.40 -4.44
N VAL A 281 0.46 -12.55 -4.92
CA VAL A 281 1.17 -12.65 -6.20
C VAL A 281 0.24 -12.40 -7.38
N VAL A 282 -0.95 -13.00 -7.38
CA VAL A 282 -1.94 -12.82 -8.46
C VAL A 282 -2.34 -11.36 -8.56
N VAL A 283 -2.70 -10.74 -7.43
CA VAL A 283 -3.07 -9.32 -7.35
C VAL A 283 -1.95 -8.42 -7.89
N ALA A 284 -0.71 -8.61 -7.44
CA ALA A 284 0.42 -7.79 -7.90
C ALA A 284 0.77 -7.98 -9.39
N VAL A 285 0.67 -9.21 -9.93
CA VAL A 285 0.87 -9.47 -11.36
C VAL A 285 -0.25 -8.87 -12.19
N LEU A 286 -1.50 -8.96 -11.72
CA LEU A 286 -2.63 -8.37 -12.43
C LEU A 286 -2.51 -6.85 -12.46
N ILE A 287 -2.32 -6.20 -11.32
CA ILE A 287 -2.26 -4.73 -11.25
C ILE A 287 -1.03 -4.21 -11.97
N GLY A 288 0.17 -4.66 -11.62
CA GLY A 288 1.40 -4.20 -12.28
C GLY A 288 1.46 -4.58 -13.76
N GLY A 289 0.77 -5.66 -14.17
CA GLY A 289 0.61 -6.03 -15.57
C GLY A 289 -0.35 -5.11 -16.33
N ILE A 290 -1.50 -4.78 -15.73
CA ILE A 290 -2.47 -3.82 -16.31
C ILE A 290 -1.83 -2.44 -16.41
N GLU A 291 -1.15 -1.95 -15.37
CA GLU A 291 -0.44 -0.66 -15.40
C GLU A 291 0.63 -0.63 -16.50
N ALA A 292 1.46 -1.68 -16.61
CA ALA A 292 2.50 -1.75 -17.62
C ALA A 292 1.91 -1.75 -19.04
N LEU A 293 0.85 -2.52 -19.26
CA LEU A 293 0.20 -2.61 -20.56
C LEU A 293 -0.59 -1.34 -20.89
N GLY A 294 -1.23 -0.70 -19.91
CA GLY A 294 -1.91 0.59 -20.05
C GLY A 294 -0.93 1.68 -20.46
N LEU A 295 0.22 1.76 -19.79
CA LEU A 295 1.27 2.71 -20.15
C LEU A 295 1.80 2.52 -21.58
N ILE A 296 1.92 1.26 -22.03
CA ILE A 296 2.29 0.94 -23.42
C ILE A 296 1.15 1.37 -24.36
N ALA A 297 -0.10 1.08 -24.03
CA ALA A 297 -1.25 1.46 -24.84
C ALA A 297 -1.29 2.97 -25.06
N ASP A 298 -1.16 3.75 -23.99
CA ASP A 298 -1.18 5.21 -24.01
C ASP A 298 -0.01 5.76 -24.82
N ARG A 299 1.19 5.18 -24.67
CA ARG A 299 2.38 5.71 -25.34
C ARG A 299 2.38 5.45 -26.85
N PHE A 300 1.81 4.34 -27.29
CA PHE A 300 1.75 3.96 -28.70
C PHE A 300 0.41 4.31 -29.37
N GLY A 301 -0.53 4.91 -28.63
CA GLY A 301 -1.86 5.26 -29.14
C GLY A 301 -2.67 4.04 -29.56
N LEU A 302 -2.55 2.94 -28.81
CA LEU A 302 -3.23 1.68 -29.10
C LEU A 302 -4.60 1.68 -28.43
N ASP A 303 -5.64 2.00 -29.18
CA ASP A 303 -7.01 2.20 -28.69
C ASP A 303 -8.01 1.13 -29.16
N THR A 304 -7.53 0.10 -29.86
CA THR A 304 -8.38 -0.92 -30.49
C THR A 304 -8.16 -2.34 -29.93
N GLY A 305 -9.25 -3.12 -29.91
CA GLY A 305 -9.23 -4.54 -29.54
C GLY A 305 -8.84 -4.79 -28.08
N VAL A 306 -7.81 -5.61 -27.88
CA VAL A 306 -7.31 -6.00 -26.53
C VAL A 306 -6.81 -4.78 -25.75
N TRP A 307 -6.25 -3.78 -26.43
CA TRP A 307 -5.73 -2.56 -25.79
C TRP A 307 -6.83 -1.69 -25.20
N LYS A 308 -8.01 -1.65 -25.83
CA LYS A 308 -9.16 -0.96 -25.26
C LYS A 308 -9.62 -1.60 -23.95
N VAL A 309 -9.67 -2.92 -23.89
CA VAL A 309 -10.02 -3.65 -22.66
C VAL A 309 -9.00 -3.38 -21.55
N ILE A 310 -7.71 -3.32 -21.91
CA ILE A 310 -6.64 -2.98 -20.95
C ILE A 310 -6.78 -1.55 -20.46
N GLY A 311 -7.06 -0.59 -21.36
CA GLY A 311 -7.31 0.82 -21.00
C GLY A 311 -8.51 0.95 -20.07
N ASP A 312 -9.65 0.36 -20.43
CA ASP A 312 -10.86 0.37 -19.61
C ASP A 312 -10.60 -0.24 -18.21
N LEU A 313 -9.83 -1.34 -18.13
CA LEU A 313 -9.45 -1.96 -16.86
C LEU A 313 -8.47 -1.09 -16.05
N ASN A 314 -7.55 -0.39 -16.71
CA ASN A 314 -6.58 0.49 -16.08
C ASN A 314 -7.29 1.70 -15.44
N ASP A 315 -8.26 2.28 -16.14
CA ASP A 315 -9.09 3.38 -15.62
C ASP A 315 -9.93 2.93 -14.41
N ASP A 316 -10.44 1.69 -14.43
CA ASP A 316 -11.20 1.11 -13.33
C ASP A 316 -10.34 0.60 -12.15
N LEU A 317 -9.00 0.62 -12.23
CA LEU A 317 -8.12 0.15 -11.14
C LEU A 317 -8.39 0.88 -9.81
N ALA A 318 -8.77 2.15 -9.86
CA ALA A 318 -9.18 2.93 -8.69
C ALA A 318 -10.43 2.35 -7.99
N ASN A 319 -11.34 1.71 -8.73
CA ASN A 319 -12.50 1.00 -8.17
C ASN A 319 -12.16 -0.46 -7.81
N PHE A 320 -11.14 -1.03 -8.48
CA PHE A 320 -10.68 -2.40 -8.30
C PHE A 320 -10.09 -2.65 -6.91
N GLY A 321 -9.58 -1.60 -6.25
CA GLY A 321 -9.12 -1.61 -4.87
C GLY A 321 -10.10 -2.28 -3.88
N PHE A 322 -11.38 -1.91 -3.94
CA PHE A 322 -12.42 -2.53 -3.10
C PHE A 322 -12.61 -4.02 -3.37
N ILE A 323 -12.45 -4.44 -4.63
CA ILE A 323 -12.50 -5.86 -5.03
C ILE A 323 -11.29 -6.58 -4.42
N VAL A 324 -10.10 -5.99 -4.46
CA VAL A 324 -8.88 -6.58 -3.86
C VAL A 324 -9.05 -6.77 -2.36
N VAL A 325 -9.51 -5.74 -1.63
CA VAL A 325 -9.82 -5.85 -0.19
C VAL A 325 -10.84 -6.97 0.04
N GLY A 326 -11.92 -7.00 -0.75
CA GLY A 326 -12.95 -8.03 -0.68
C GLY A 326 -12.38 -9.44 -0.89
N VAL A 327 -11.49 -9.62 -1.85
CA VAL A 327 -10.81 -10.89 -2.13
C VAL A 327 -9.89 -11.30 -0.98
N PHE A 328 -9.15 -10.37 -0.37
CA PHE A 328 -8.31 -10.68 0.80
C PHE A 328 -9.15 -11.08 2.01
N VAL A 329 -10.21 -10.32 2.31
CA VAL A 329 -11.14 -10.63 3.41
C VAL A 329 -11.82 -11.98 3.15
N ALA A 330 -12.34 -12.22 1.94
CA ALA A 330 -12.98 -13.47 1.57
C ALA A 330 -12.00 -14.65 1.63
N SER A 331 -10.77 -14.48 1.15
CA SER A 331 -9.72 -15.51 1.21
C SER A 331 -9.36 -15.85 2.66
N TRP A 332 -9.31 -14.83 3.52
CA TRP A 332 -9.07 -15.01 4.95
C TRP A 332 -10.21 -15.77 5.63
N VAL A 333 -11.47 -15.35 5.41
CA VAL A 333 -12.66 -16.02 5.93
C VAL A 333 -12.77 -17.45 5.40
N LEU A 334 -12.53 -17.67 4.11
CA LEU A 334 -12.59 -18.98 3.50
C LEU A 334 -11.49 -19.92 4.05
N SER A 335 -10.27 -19.41 4.22
CA SER A 335 -9.18 -20.16 4.86
C SER A 335 -9.53 -20.53 6.31
N PHE A 336 -10.18 -19.62 7.04
CA PHE A 336 -10.71 -19.86 8.39
C PHE A 336 -11.79 -20.94 8.42
N LEU A 337 -12.78 -20.82 7.54
CA LEU A 337 -13.89 -21.76 7.46
C LEU A 337 -13.45 -23.15 7.00
N ILE A 338 -12.62 -23.25 5.96
CA ILE A 338 -12.07 -24.54 5.47
C ILE A 338 -11.30 -25.23 6.60
N TYR A 339 -10.51 -24.48 7.38
CA TYR A 339 -9.80 -25.05 8.53
C TYR A 339 -10.76 -25.60 9.59
N LYS A 340 -11.76 -24.81 9.98
CA LYS A 340 -12.75 -25.22 11.00
C LYS A 340 -13.60 -26.41 10.54
N LEU A 341 -13.96 -26.46 9.26
CA LEU A 341 -14.82 -27.50 8.68
C LEU A 341 -14.06 -28.79 8.36
N ARG A 342 -12.77 -28.72 7.98
CA ARG A 342 -11.97 -29.92 7.64
C ARG A 342 -11.32 -30.61 8.84
N ARG A 343 -11.61 -30.18 10.08
CA ARG A 343 -11.13 -30.79 11.34
C ARG A 343 -9.66 -31.24 11.29
N PHE A 344 -8.77 -30.36 10.81
CA PHE A 344 -7.33 -30.65 10.82
C PHE A 344 -6.74 -30.80 12.24
N GLU A 345 -7.53 -30.54 13.29
CA GLU A 345 -7.23 -30.85 14.69
C GLU A 345 -7.18 -32.37 14.98
N GLU A 346 -7.85 -33.21 14.16
CA GLU A 346 -8.01 -34.65 14.43
C GLU A 346 -7.02 -35.54 13.67
N ARG A 347 -6.07 -35.00 12.90
CA ARG A 347 -5.05 -35.80 12.21
C ARG A 347 -3.75 -35.79 13.03
N PRO A 348 -3.34 -36.94 13.60
CA PRO A 348 -2.05 -37.03 14.28
C PRO A 348 -0.91 -36.76 13.30
N VAL A 349 0.11 -36.07 13.80
CA VAL A 349 1.39 -35.80 13.13
C VAL A 349 2.11 -37.09 12.77
#